data_AF-A0A7S1XAU5-F1
#
_entry.id   AF-A0A7S1XAU5-F1
#
_cell.length_a   1.000
_cell.length_b   1.000
_cell.length_c   1.000
_cell.angle_alpha   90.00
_cell.angle_beta   90.00
_cell.angle_gamma   90.00
#
_symmetry.space_group_name_H-M   'P 1'
#
loop_
_entity.id
_entity.type
_entity.pdbx_description
1 polymer ?
#
loop_
_entity_poly.entity_id
_entity_poly.type
_entity_poly.pdbx_seq_one_letter_code
_entity_poly.pdbx_strand_id
1 'polypeptide(L)'
;AAQGEALTHVIIGGDFNSLWRKHFSDEFDSLADGEKFIVSGAYELMAEGELSPDHPHHPNQRHTGLPPLPLTSHTLSLTSAHYKGAGREPPMTTKTDRFAGCLDYIFVSDTCEIVGLLEMPYREQPDASDPKGSNVEFGPLPNSEF
;
A
#
# COMPACT_ATOMS: atom_id res chain seq x y z
N ALA A 1 -6.67 29.55 -29.31
CA ALA A 1 -6.37 29.29 -27.89
C ALA A 1 -7.01 27.96 -27.54
N ALA A 2 -6.21 26.92 -27.30
CA ALA A 2 -6.74 25.67 -26.77
C ALA A 2 -7.33 25.98 -25.40
N GLN A 3 -8.60 25.63 -25.18
CA GLN A 3 -9.21 25.66 -23.86
C GLN A 3 -8.33 24.79 -22.96
N GLY A 4 -7.77 25.38 -21.90
CA GLY A 4 -6.94 24.63 -20.96
C GLY A 4 -7.77 23.48 -20.40
N GLU A 5 -7.35 22.24 -20.65
CA GLU A 5 -8.00 21.08 -20.08
C GLU A 5 -8.02 21.23 -18.56
N ALA A 6 -9.21 21.11 -17.97
CA ALA A 6 -9.36 21.20 -16.54
C ALA A 6 -8.58 20.03 -15.90
N LEU A 7 -7.61 20.36 -15.05
CA LEU A 7 -6.89 19.38 -14.24
C LEU A 7 -7.90 18.58 -13.42
N THR A 8 -7.97 17.28 -13.67
CA THR A 8 -8.83 16.37 -12.91
C THR A 8 -8.07 15.87 -11.69
N HIS A 9 -8.66 16.02 -10.52
CA HIS A 9 -8.13 15.47 -9.27
C HIS A 9 -8.67 14.05 -9.07
N VAL A 10 -7.79 13.11 -8.78
CA VAL A 10 -8.16 11.71 -8.54
C VAL A 10 -7.78 11.34 -7.11
N ILE A 11 -8.75 10.75 -6.40
CA ILE A 11 -8.58 10.18 -5.08
C ILE A 11 -9.22 8.79 -5.10
N ILE A 12 -8.45 7.76 -4.78
CA ILE A 12 -8.90 6.37 -4.72
C ILE A 12 -8.60 5.84 -3.33
N GLY A 13 -9.66 5.68 -2.53
CA GLY A 13 -9.58 5.09 -1.20
C GLY A 13 -10.17 3.69 -1.18
N GLY A 14 -9.57 2.79 -0.41
CA GLY A 14 -10.15 1.46 -0.18
C GLY A 14 -9.24 0.52 0.60
N ASP A 15 -9.82 -0.64 0.91
CA ASP A 15 -9.09 -1.84 1.34
C ASP A 15 -8.62 -2.59 0.07
N PHE A 16 -7.31 -2.64 -0.14
CA PHE A 16 -6.70 -3.28 -1.30
C PHE A 16 -6.31 -4.73 -1.02
N ASN A 17 -6.45 -5.22 0.23
CA ASN A 17 -5.98 -6.52 0.70
C ASN A 17 -4.55 -6.85 0.23
N SER A 18 -3.70 -5.81 0.13
CA SER A 18 -2.37 -5.88 -0.45
C SER A 18 -1.37 -5.10 0.41
N LEU A 19 -0.32 -5.77 0.88
CA LEU A 19 0.76 -5.12 1.65
C LEU A 19 1.64 -4.26 0.74
N TRP A 20 2.05 -3.07 1.17
CA TRP A 20 3.04 -2.29 0.42
C TRP A 20 4.39 -3.01 0.35
N ARG A 21 4.78 -3.70 1.43
CA ARG A 21 5.97 -4.55 1.52
C ARG A 21 5.68 -5.82 2.30
N LYS A 22 6.06 -6.96 1.72
CA LYS A 22 6.01 -8.28 2.34
C LYS A 22 7.41 -8.72 2.71
N HIS A 23 7.66 -8.89 4.01
CA HIS A 23 8.98 -9.17 4.58
C HIS A 23 9.25 -10.64 4.87
N PHE A 24 8.30 -11.54 4.57
CA PHE A 24 8.42 -12.97 4.82
C PHE A 24 7.92 -13.74 3.61
N SER A 25 8.65 -14.81 3.29
CA SER A 25 8.19 -15.79 2.31
C SER A 25 6.99 -16.56 2.83
N ASP A 26 6.09 -16.95 1.94
CA ASP A 26 5.04 -17.94 2.19
C ASP A 26 4.89 -18.87 0.98
N GLU A 27 3.79 -19.61 0.92
CA GLU A 27 3.51 -20.55 -0.17
C GLU A 27 3.32 -19.88 -1.54
N PHE A 28 3.07 -18.56 -1.57
CA PHE A 28 2.79 -17.82 -2.79
C PHE A 28 3.95 -16.93 -3.23
N ASP A 29 4.65 -16.31 -2.26
CA ASP A 29 5.70 -15.35 -2.56
C ASP A 29 6.97 -15.73 -1.79
N SER A 30 8.09 -15.82 -2.50
CA SER A 30 9.39 -16.19 -1.92
C SER A 30 10.39 -15.07 -2.12
N LEU A 31 10.95 -14.54 -1.04
CA LEU A 31 12.05 -13.58 -1.08
C LEU A 31 13.28 -14.23 -1.71
N ALA A 32 13.90 -13.59 -2.69
CA ALA A 32 15.16 -14.05 -3.25
C ALA A 32 16.32 -13.82 -2.27
N ASP A 33 17.44 -14.50 -2.49
CA ASP A 33 18.63 -14.37 -1.63
C ASP A 33 19.12 -12.92 -1.57
N GLY A 34 19.10 -12.34 -0.37
CA GLY A 34 19.52 -10.96 -0.11
C GLY A 34 18.42 -9.90 -0.22
N GLU A 35 17.22 -10.26 -0.68
CA GLU A 35 16.07 -9.36 -0.67
C GLU A 35 15.48 -9.22 0.75
N LYS A 36 15.12 -7.98 1.11
CA LYS A 36 14.51 -7.69 2.42
C LYS A 36 12.99 -7.73 2.41
N PHE A 37 12.39 -7.56 1.23
CA PHE A 37 10.95 -7.56 1.02
C PHE A 37 10.61 -7.69 -0.47
N ILE A 38 9.38 -8.11 -0.76
CA ILE A 38 8.70 -7.99 -2.05
C ILE A 38 7.63 -6.90 -1.96
N VAL A 39 7.47 -6.07 -2.98
CA VAL A 39 6.36 -5.10 -3.08
C VAL A 39 5.12 -5.81 -3.62
N SER A 40 3.93 -5.52 -3.09
CA SER A 40 2.72 -6.12 -3.68
C SER A 40 2.46 -5.57 -5.07
N GLY A 41 1.98 -6.41 -6.00
CA GLY A 41 1.77 -5.96 -7.38
C GLY A 41 0.66 -4.93 -7.49
N ALA A 42 -0.37 -5.00 -6.64
CA ALA A 42 -1.40 -3.98 -6.58
C ALA A 42 -0.84 -2.63 -6.09
N TYR A 43 -0.01 -2.63 -5.05
CA TYR A 43 0.62 -1.41 -4.55
C TYR A 43 1.59 -0.83 -5.59
N GLU A 44 2.45 -1.64 -6.19
CA GLU A 44 3.39 -1.22 -7.24
C GLU A 44 2.66 -0.62 -8.45
N LEU A 45 1.62 -1.30 -8.95
CA LEU A 45 0.82 -0.79 -10.07
C LEU A 45 0.20 0.58 -9.74
N MET A 46 -0.29 0.77 -8.52
CA MET A 46 -0.95 2.00 -8.10
C MET A 46 0.05 3.12 -7.80
N ALA A 47 1.20 2.82 -7.20
CA ALA A 47 2.17 3.84 -6.76
C ALA A 47 3.21 4.18 -7.85
N GLU A 48 3.67 3.21 -8.62
CA GLU A 48 4.71 3.37 -9.64
C GLU A 48 4.13 3.50 -11.06
N GLY A 49 2.85 3.16 -11.24
CA GLY A 49 2.14 3.37 -12.50
C GLY A 49 2.28 2.24 -13.52
N GLU A 50 3.02 1.18 -13.20
CA GLU A 50 3.24 0.03 -14.07
C GLU A 50 3.49 -1.23 -13.24
N LEU A 51 3.06 -2.38 -13.77
CA LEU A 51 3.40 -3.70 -13.25
C LEU A 51 3.88 -4.58 -14.39
N SER A 52 5.12 -5.04 -14.30
CA SER A 52 5.73 -5.92 -15.30
C SER A 52 4.98 -7.26 -15.39
N PRO A 53 4.86 -7.87 -16.59
CA PRO A 53 4.34 -9.22 -16.75
C PRO A 53 5.10 -10.28 -15.95
N ASP A 54 6.39 -10.04 -15.69
CA ASP A 54 7.29 -10.95 -14.95
C ASP A 54 7.18 -10.79 -13.43
N HIS A 55 6.45 -9.79 -12.95
CA HIS A 55 6.27 -9.56 -11.53
C HIS A 55 5.49 -10.74 -10.89
N PRO A 56 5.90 -11.29 -9.73
CA PRO A 56 5.30 -12.51 -9.14
C PRO A 56 3.79 -12.38 -8.84
N HIS A 57 3.34 -11.18 -8.53
CA HIS A 57 1.91 -10.87 -8.31
C HIS A 57 1.13 -10.53 -9.59
N HIS A 58 1.75 -10.56 -10.77
CA HIS A 58 1.05 -10.30 -12.02
C HIS A 58 0.05 -11.43 -12.32
N PRO A 59 -1.18 -11.15 -12.77
CA PRO A 59 -2.20 -12.20 -13.02
C PRO A 59 -1.73 -13.31 -13.97
N ASN A 60 -0.86 -12.97 -14.93
CA ASN A 60 -0.28 -13.93 -15.87
C ASN A 60 0.64 -14.98 -15.20
N GLN A 61 1.21 -14.68 -14.03
CA GLN A 61 2.04 -15.66 -13.28
C GLN A 61 1.19 -16.76 -12.62
N ARG A 62 -0.09 -16.50 -12.36
CA ARG A 62 -1.02 -17.44 -11.68
C ARG A 62 -2.05 -18.06 -12.63
N HIS A 63 -2.35 -17.38 -13.73
CA HIS A 63 -3.30 -17.84 -14.74
C HIS A 63 -2.64 -17.90 -16.12
N THR A 64 -2.29 -19.10 -16.55
CA THR A 64 -1.78 -19.36 -17.89
C THR A 64 -2.90 -19.18 -18.92
N GLY A 65 -2.82 -18.15 -19.76
CA GLY A 65 -3.80 -17.95 -20.85
C GLY A 65 -4.06 -16.50 -21.23
N LEU A 66 -3.61 -15.55 -20.41
CA LEU A 66 -3.59 -14.13 -20.78
C LEU A 66 -2.28 -13.80 -21.51
N PRO A 67 -2.29 -12.83 -22.42
CA PRO A 67 -1.04 -12.32 -22.97
C PRO A 67 -0.24 -11.63 -21.83
N PRO A 68 1.10 -11.82 -21.77
CA PRO A 68 1.98 -11.20 -20.78
C PRO A 68 2.17 -9.71 -21.11
N LEU A 69 1.13 -8.92 -20.96
CA LEU A 69 1.17 -7.46 -21.18
C LEU A 69 1.35 -6.74 -19.85
N PRO A 70 2.15 -5.66 -19.81
CA PRO A 70 2.27 -4.85 -18.61
C PRO A 70 0.92 -4.24 -18.25
N LEU A 71 0.59 -4.22 -16.96
CA LEU A 71 -0.53 -3.43 -16.46
C LEU A 71 -0.03 -2.02 -16.20
N THR A 72 -0.83 -1.01 -16.54
CA THR A 72 -0.42 0.39 -16.37
C THR A 72 -1.51 1.24 -15.73
N SER A 73 -1.09 2.17 -14.89
CA SER A 73 -1.89 3.23 -14.29
C SER A 73 -1.20 4.61 -14.39
N HIS A 74 -0.07 4.70 -15.11
CA HIS A 74 0.78 5.92 -15.21
C HIS A 74 0.03 7.21 -15.56
N THR A 75 -1.05 7.11 -16.35
CA THR A 75 -1.89 8.26 -16.71
C THR A 75 -2.60 8.90 -15.53
N LEU A 76 -2.75 8.18 -14.41
CA LEU A 76 -3.34 8.68 -13.18
C LEU A 76 -2.31 9.34 -12.25
N SER A 77 -1.01 8.99 -12.39
CA SER A 77 0.12 9.51 -11.61
C SER A 77 -0.20 9.57 -10.11
N LEU A 78 -0.38 8.40 -9.51
CA LEU A 78 -0.90 8.24 -8.16
C LEU A 78 0.21 7.98 -7.14
N THR A 79 0.01 8.43 -5.90
CA THR A 79 0.86 8.08 -4.76
C THR A 79 -0.03 7.91 -3.53
N SER A 80 0.32 7.00 -2.62
CA SER A 80 -0.35 6.90 -1.32
C SER A 80 -0.22 8.22 -0.55
N ALA A 81 -1.35 8.74 -0.06
CA ALA A 81 -1.41 9.97 0.71
C ALA A 81 -0.59 9.88 2.00
N HIS A 82 -0.60 8.73 2.68
CA HIS A 82 0.18 8.53 3.90
C HIS A 82 1.68 8.50 3.58
N TYR A 83 2.09 7.80 2.53
CA TYR A 83 3.48 7.82 2.07
C TYR A 83 3.92 9.24 1.66
N LYS A 84 3.09 9.97 0.90
CA LYS A 84 3.37 11.34 0.46
C LYS A 84 3.48 12.32 1.63
N GLY A 85 2.67 12.17 2.68
CA GLY A 85 2.68 13.06 3.84
C GLY A 85 3.69 12.70 4.94
N ALA A 86 3.98 11.41 5.15
CA ALA A 86 4.82 10.93 6.25
C ALA A 86 6.15 10.31 5.80
N GLY A 87 6.38 10.16 4.50
CA GLY A 87 7.56 9.52 3.93
C GLY A 87 7.61 7.99 4.08
N ARG A 88 6.56 7.39 4.64
CA ARG A 88 6.40 5.94 4.81
C ARG A 88 4.92 5.56 4.93
N GLU A 89 4.62 4.31 4.64
CA GLU A 89 3.34 3.72 5.00
C GLU A 89 3.27 3.45 6.51
N PRO A 90 2.06 3.47 7.12
CA PRO A 90 1.92 3.08 8.50
C PRO A 90 2.27 1.58 8.64
N PRO A 91 2.72 1.13 9.83
CA PRO A 91 2.97 -0.29 10.04
C PRO A 91 1.75 -1.17 9.79
N MET A 92 0.55 -0.68 10.13
CA MET A 92 -0.68 -1.43 9.97
C MET A 92 -1.91 -0.53 9.86
N THR A 93 -2.87 -0.95 9.06
CA THR A 93 -4.23 -0.39 9.02
C THR A 93 -5.26 -1.43 9.47
N THR A 94 -4.88 -2.71 9.38
CA THR A 94 -5.61 -3.85 9.92
C THR A 94 -4.79 -4.56 11.00
N LYS A 95 -5.43 -4.91 12.11
CA LYS A 95 -4.86 -5.72 13.20
C LYS A 95 -5.87 -6.76 13.68
N THR A 96 -5.45 -8.02 13.70
CA THR A 96 -6.17 -9.15 14.30
C THR A 96 -5.26 -9.89 15.29
N ASP A 97 -5.76 -10.99 15.86
CA ASP A 97 -4.97 -11.90 16.70
C ASP A 97 -3.83 -12.58 15.92
N ARG A 98 -4.00 -12.77 14.61
CA ARG A 98 -3.09 -13.55 13.75
C ARG A 98 -2.31 -12.72 12.75
N PHE A 99 -2.75 -11.51 12.45
CA PHE A 99 -2.19 -10.70 11.38
C PHE A 99 -2.18 -9.22 11.73
N ALA A 100 -1.17 -8.50 11.25
CA ALA A 100 -1.14 -7.05 11.21
C ALA A 100 -0.51 -6.62 9.89
N GLY A 101 -1.05 -5.57 9.28
CA GLY A 101 -0.49 -5.06 8.04
C GLY A 101 -1.21 -3.82 7.53
N CYS A 102 -0.50 -3.04 6.72
CA CYS A 102 -1.07 -1.93 5.96
C CYS A 102 -1.72 -2.49 4.71
N LEU A 103 -3.06 -2.47 4.65
CA LEU A 103 -3.87 -2.98 3.53
C LEU A 103 -4.77 -1.89 2.94
N ASP A 104 -5.00 -0.82 3.71
CA ASP A 104 -5.87 0.28 3.37
C ASP A 104 -5.05 1.46 2.89
N TYR A 105 -5.40 2.03 1.74
CA TYR A 105 -4.69 3.15 1.15
C TYR A 105 -5.65 4.21 0.65
N ILE A 106 -5.15 5.44 0.61
CA ILE A 106 -5.75 6.55 -0.12
C ILE A 106 -4.73 6.98 -1.15
N PHE A 107 -4.87 6.54 -2.40
CA PHE A 107 -4.04 6.99 -3.51
C PHE A 107 -4.56 8.31 -4.04
N VAL A 108 -3.67 9.28 -4.26
CA VAL A 108 -4.00 10.60 -4.77
C VAL A 108 -3.15 10.93 -5.99
N SER A 109 -3.72 11.62 -6.97
CA SER A 109 -2.96 12.13 -8.11
C SER A 109 -1.98 13.23 -7.68
N ASP A 110 -0.95 13.49 -8.48
CA ASP A 110 0.04 14.55 -8.21
C ASP A 110 -0.56 15.95 -8.05
N THR A 111 -1.74 16.16 -8.62
CA THR A 111 -2.51 17.41 -8.49
C THR A 111 -3.11 17.62 -7.09
N CYS A 112 -3.02 16.64 -6.20
CA CYS A 112 -3.50 16.72 -4.82
C CYS A 112 -2.33 17.00 -3.86
N GLU A 113 -2.53 17.95 -2.95
CA GLU A 113 -1.60 18.27 -1.87
C GLU A 113 -2.05 17.61 -0.55
N ILE A 114 -1.10 17.09 0.22
CA ILE A 114 -1.36 16.57 1.56
C ILE A 114 -1.20 17.70 2.56
N VAL A 115 -2.34 18.20 3.09
CA VAL A 115 -2.35 19.30 4.06
C VAL A 115 -2.11 18.84 5.50
N GLY A 116 -2.25 17.54 5.77
CA GLY A 116 -2.06 16.93 7.08
C GLY A 116 -2.47 15.48 7.09
N LEU A 117 -2.01 14.75 8.11
CA LEU A 117 -2.37 13.35 8.38
C LEU A 117 -2.88 13.25 9.81
N LEU A 118 -3.87 12.39 10.03
CA LEU A 118 -4.26 11.99 11.38
C LEU A 118 -3.30 10.90 11.86
N GLU A 119 -2.90 10.98 13.12
CA GLU A 119 -2.10 9.94 13.76
C GLU A 119 -2.87 8.62 13.81
N MET A 120 -2.17 7.51 13.59
CA MET A 120 -2.74 6.18 13.78
C MET A 120 -3.09 5.96 15.26
N PRO A 121 -4.14 5.19 15.59
CA PRO A 121 -4.65 5.04 16.96
C PRO A 121 -3.77 4.12 17.84
N TYR A 122 -2.49 3.98 17.50
CA TYR A 122 -1.53 3.15 18.19
C TYR A 122 -0.15 3.80 18.23
N ARG A 123 0.66 3.42 19.22
CA ARG A 123 2.05 3.83 19.31
C ARG A 123 2.96 2.68 18.92
N GLU A 124 3.89 2.96 18.02
CA GLU A 124 4.99 2.03 17.69
C GLU A 124 5.93 1.95 18.90
N GLN A 125 6.17 0.74 19.41
CA GLN A 125 7.25 0.55 20.36
C GLN A 125 8.61 0.48 19.63
N PRO A 126 9.72 0.92 20.25
CA PRO A 126 11.04 1.02 19.60
C PRO A 126 11.61 -0.29 19.06
N ASP A 127 11.06 -1.42 19.50
CA ASP A 127 11.32 -2.76 18.96
C ASP A 127 10.46 -2.98 17.70
N ALA A 128 10.98 -2.51 16.57
CA ALA A 128 10.35 -2.64 15.25
C ALA A 128 10.65 -3.98 14.56
N SER A 129 11.14 -4.98 15.31
CA SER A 129 11.56 -6.27 14.73
C SER A 129 10.41 -7.28 14.63
N ASP A 130 9.28 -7.03 15.28
CA ASP A 130 8.12 -7.92 15.22
C ASP A 130 7.22 -7.60 14.01
N PRO A 131 7.22 -8.45 12.97
CA PRO A 131 6.40 -8.24 11.78
C PRO A 131 4.90 -8.46 12.00
N LYS A 132 4.47 -8.97 13.16
CA LYS A 132 3.06 -9.22 13.49
C LYS A 132 2.36 -8.00 14.07
N GLY A 133 3.03 -6.84 14.13
CA GLY A 133 2.50 -5.64 14.78
C GLY A 133 2.16 -5.89 16.26
N SER A 134 2.87 -6.81 16.87
CA SER A 134 2.75 -7.24 18.26
C SER A 134 3.18 -6.15 19.26
N ASN A 135 4.07 -5.27 18.80
CA ASN A 135 4.72 -4.22 19.57
C ASN A 135 4.05 -2.86 19.39
N VAL A 136 2.72 -2.84 19.43
CA VAL A 136 1.93 -1.61 19.31
C VAL A 136 0.97 -1.50 20.48
N GLU A 137 0.91 -0.32 21.09
CA GLU A 137 -0.02 -0.04 22.18
C GLU A 137 -1.18 0.77 21.61
N PHE A 138 -2.40 0.24 21.70
CA PHE A 138 -3.61 0.96 21.34
C PHE A 138 -4.05 1.85 22.50
N GLY A 139 -4.35 3.11 22.19
CA GLY A 139 -5.02 3.98 23.14
C GLY A 139 -6.44 3.50 23.46
N PRO A 140 -7.09 4.08 24.49
CA PRO A 140 -8.50 3.84 24.72
C PRO A 140 -9.31 4.23 23.48
N LEU A 141 -10.32 3.43 23.15
CA LEU A 141 -11.25 3.74 22.06
C LEU A 141 -11.94 5.09 22.37
N PRO A 142 -11.80 6.11 21.51
CA PRO A 142 -12.47 7.38 21.73
C PRO A 142 -13.98 7.16 21.80
N ASN A 143 -14.64 7.72 22.82
CA ASN A 143 -16.09 7.67 23.01
C ASN A 143 -16.67 6.25 23.23
N SER A 144 -15.91 5.32 23.81
CA SER A 144 -16.39 3.95 24.06
C SER A 144 -17.24 3.78 25.33
N GLU A 145 -17.82 4.84 25.87
CA GLU A 145 -18.88 4.69 26.88
C GLU A 145 -20.14 4.18 26.18
N PHE A 146 -20.40 2.87 26.28
CA PHE A 146 -21.62 2.20 25.84
C PHE A 146 -22.54 1.90 27.03
#